data_AF-A0A437GUK2-F1
#
_entry.id   AF-A0A437GUK2-F1
#
_cell.length_a   1.000
_cell.length_b   1.000
_cell.length_c   1.000
_cell.angle_alpha   90.00
_cell.angle_beta   90.00
_cell.angle_gamma   90.00
#
_symmetry.space_group_name_H-M   'P 1'
#
loop_
_entity.id
_entity.type
_entity.pdbx_description
1 polymer ?
#
loop_
_entity_poly.entity_id
_entity_poly.type
_entity_poly.pdbx_seq_one_letter_code
_entity_poly.pdbx_strand_id
1 'polypeptide(L)'
;MRLAGLALFLVMTVLAAGFLLKGNGANPLRSDIDEYVLLPGSGEEGVPDPIHTTAAPGMLASPTLGKEFAESLVLLPDAASKAGKGFWISAKSDPDMLVRHKLRTGDIILDMDGRPLDADRIGALGGELGMLDDVEITFVRDHQVRKRLLTFNE
;
A
#
# COMPACT_ATOMS: atom_id res chain seq x y z
N MET A 1 -48.71 -38.13 19.11
CA MET A 1 -47.85 -39.27 19.46
C MET A 1 -46.41 -38.91 19.11
N ARG A 2 -45.51 -39.01 20.11
CA ARG A 2 -44.03 -39.11 20.05
C ARG A 2 -43.28 -37.89 19.48
N LEU A 3 -42.82 -36.95 20.31
CA LEU A 3 -41.57 -36.95 21.10
C LEU A 3 -40.28 -37.13 20.28
N ALA A 4 -39.37 -36.18 20.53
CA ALA A 4 -37.92 -36.29 20.53
C ALA A 4 -37.16 -36.13 19.20
N GLY A 5 -36.50 -34.97 19.10
CA GLY A 5 -35.37 -34.72 18.22
C GLY A 5 -34.58 -33.50 18.70
N LEU A 6 -34.40 -33.40 20.02
CA LEU A 6 -33.62 -32.37 20.69
C LEU A 6 -32.20 -32.89 20.88
N ALA A 7 -31.24 -32.30 20.17
CA ALA A 7 -29.81 -32.32 20.48
C ALA A 7 -29.24 -31.02 19.88
N LEU A 8 -29.32 -29.87 20.55
CA LEU A 8 -28.61 -29.47 21.77
C LEU A 8 -27.08 -29.63 21.64
N PHE A 9 -26.44 -28.47 21.45
CA PHE A 9 -25.10 -28.07 21.91
C PHE A 9 -23.88 -28.86 21.41
N LEU A 10 -23.05 -28.17 20.63
CA LEU A 10 -21.62 -28.14 20.95
C LEU A 10 -21.01 -26.77 20.59
N VAL A 11 -21.09 -25.87 21.57
CA VAL A 11 -20.11 -24.79 21.76
C VAL A 11 -18.89 -25.45 22.38
N MET A 12 -17.73 -25.37 21.74
CA MET A 12 -16.43 -25.52 22.39
C MET A 12 -15.35 -24.81 21.55
N THR A 13 -15.20 -23.53 21.88
CA THR A 13 -13.97 -22.73 21.84
C THR A 13 -12.80 -23.49 22.48
N VAL A 14 -11.57 -23.34 21.96
CA VAL A 14 -10.24 -23.62 22.57
C VAL A 14 -9.24 -23.70 21.39
N LEU A 15 -8.09 -23.03 21.27
CA LEU A 15 -7.23 -22.30 22.21
C LEU A 15 -6.31 -21.37 21.40
N ALA A 16 -6.24 -20.10 21.79
CA ALA A 16 -5.05 -19.29 21.58
C ALA A 16 -4.00 -19.73 22.61
N ALA A 17 -2.84 -20.24 22.17
CA ALA A 17 -1.61 -20.30 22.97
C ALA A 17 -0.44 -20.75 22.09
N GLY A 18 0.52 -19.85 21.87
CA GLY A 18 1.78 -20.16 21.20
C GLY A 18 2.83 -19.05 21.24
N PHE A 19 2.74 -18.12 22.19
CA PHE A 19 3.84 -17.21 22.52
C PHE A 19 4.64 -17.86 23.67
N LEU A 20 5.71 -18.57 23.32
CA LEU A 20 6.82 -18.86 24.23
C LEU A 20 8.13 -18.74 23.45
N LEU A 21 8.74 -17.57 23.61
CA LEU A 21 10.11 -17.41 24.10
C LEU A 21 11.13 -18.45 23.62
N LYS A 22 11.89 -18.08 22.59
CA LYS A 22 13.33 -18.37 22.57
C LYS A 22 14.07 -17.04 22.70
N GLY A 23 14.35 -16.68 23.95
CA GLY A 23 15.20 -15.55 24.29
C GLY A 23 16.68 -15.87 24.15
N ASN A 24 17.45 -14.78 24.26
CA ASN A 24 18.87 -14.68 24.58
C ASN A 24 19.89 -14.78 23.44
N GLY A 25 20.09 -13.61 22.83
CA GLY A 25 21.36 -13.16 22.28
C GLY A 25 21.42 -11.62 22.26
N ALA A 26 21.35 -10.97 23.42
CA ALA A 26 21.92 -9.62 23.58
C ALA A 26 23.45 -9.84 23.71
N ASN A 27 24.37 -9.06 23.13
CA ASN A 27 24.39 -7.63 22.87
C ASN A 27 25.60 -7.31 21.94
N PRO A 28 25.93 -6.03 21.66
CA PRO A 28 25.94 -5.41 20.35
C PRO A 28 27.31 -5.43 19.63
N LEU A 29 27.31 -5.64 18.31
CA LEU A 29 28.42 -5.19 17.45
C LEU A 29 27.95 -3.99 16.66
N ARG A 30 28.18 -2.84 17.29
CA ARG A 30 28.38 -1.56 16.66
C ARG A 30 29.55 -1.69 15.67
N SER A 31 29.24 -1.59 14.38
CA SER A 31 30.18 -1.19 13.33
C SER A 31 29.32 -0.36 12.36
N ASP A 32 29.03 0.88 12.71
CA ASP A 32 29.70 2.02 12.08
C ASP A 32 30.96 1.66 11.27
N ILE A 33 31.04 2.30 10.11
CA ILE A 33 32.11 2.29 9.11
C ILE A 33 31.87 1.25 8.00
N ASP A 34 31.07 1.68 7.01
CA ASP A 34 31.25 1.25 5.63
C ASP A 34 32.74 1.40 5.27
N GLU A 35 33.37 0.27 5.00
CA GLU A 35 34.78 0.14 4.68
C GLU A 35 35.05 0.75 3.29
N TYR A 36 35.38 2.04 3.27
CA TYR A 36 35.92 2.68 2.07
C TYR A 36 37.37 2.21 1.88
N VAL A 37 37.61 1.46 0.81
CA VAL A 37 38.97 1.17 0.34
C VAL A 37 39.52 2.43 -0.34
N LEU A 38 40.31 3.20 0.38
CA LEU A 38 41.14 4.27 -0.19
C LEU A 38 42.30 3.63 -0.97
N LEU A 39 42.16 3.51 -2.29
CA LEU A 39 43.31 3.23 -3.15
C LEU A 39 44.22 4.48 -3.18
N PRO A 40 45.54 4.35 -2.92
CA PRO A 40 46.45 5.46 -3.14
C PRO A 40 46.59 5.71 -4.64
N GLY A 41 45.82 6.67 -5.15
CA GLY A 41 46.04 7.28 -6.45
C GLY A 41 47.32 8.10 -6.39
N SER A 42 48.37 7.60 -7.01
CA SER A 42 49.64 8.31 -7.18
C SER A 42 49.45 9.55 -8.07
N GLY A 43 49.76 10.72 -7.52
CA GLY A 43 50.27 11.88 -8.27
C GLY A 43 49.23 12.83 -8.86
N GLU A 44 49.01 13.96 -8.17
CA GLU A 44 49.43 15.32 -8.59
C GLU A 44 48.63 16.36 -7.77
N GLU A 45 49.37 17.26 -7.09
CA GLU A 45 48.82 18.44 -6.43
C GLU A 45 48.28 19.40 -7.48
N GLY A 46 46.97 19.33 -7.71
CA GLY A 46 46.22 20.30 -8.48
C GLY A 46 44.83 20.40 -7.87
N VAL A 47 44.42 21.62 -7.55
CA VAL A 47 43.09 22.03 -7.07
C VAL A 47 42.00 21.01 -7.42
N PRO A 48 41.27 20.43 -6.45
CA PRO A 48 40.19 19.51 -6.77
C PRO A 48 39.18 20.25 -7.64
N ASP A 49 39.07 19.83 -8.89
CA ASP A 49 37.93 20.19 -9.74
C ASP A 49 36.64 19.92 -8.94
N PRO A 50 35.64 20.81 -8.99
CA PRO A 50 34.36 20.52 -8.36
C PRO A 50 33.87 19.20 -8.94
N ILE A 51 33.74 18.20 -8.06
CA ILE A 51 33.24 16.88 -8.42
C ILE A 51 31.90 17.12 -9.10
N HIS A 52 31.86 16.97 -10.42
CA HIS A 52 30.60 16.85 -11.13
C HIS A 52 29.99 15.53 -10.65
N THR A 53 29.09 15.64 -9.68
CA THR A 53 28.17 14.58 -9.34
C THR A 53 27.42 14.25 -10.62
N THR A 54 27.83 13.16 -11.28
CA THR A 54 26.93 12.48 -12.21
C THR A 54 25.76 12.07 -11.34
N ALA A 55 24.62 12.74 -11.52
CA ALA A 55 23.42 12.42 -10.77
C ALA A 55 23.20 10.91 -10.89
N ALA A 56 23.21 10.21 -9.75
CA ALA A 56 22.68 8.85 -9.71
C ALA A 56 21.28 8.90 -10.35
N PRO A 57 20.89 7.94 -11.19
CA PRO A 57 19.53 7.88 -11.70
C PRO A 57 18.60 7.64 -10.51
N GLY A 58 18.11 8.70 -9.87
CA GLY A 58 17.39 8.54 -8.60
C GLY A 58 17.21 9.76 -7.69
N MET A 59 17.30 11.01 -8.17
CA MET A 59 17.06 12.19 -7.29
C MET A 59 16.04 13.21 -7.79
N LEU A 60 15.22 12.83 -8.76
CA LEU A 60 13.90 13.41 -8.99
C LEU A 60 13.02 12.22 -9.35
N ALA A 61 12.40 11.58 -8.36
CA ALA A 61 11.30 10.69 -8.67
C ALA A 61 10.22 11.56 -9.31
N SER A 62 10.21 11.62 -10.64
CA SER A 62 9.10 12.18 -11.39
C SER A 62 7.83 11.60 -10.78
N PRO A 63 6.79 12.41 -10.50
CA PRO A 63 5.53 11.86 -10.02
C PRO A 63 5.12 10.75 -10.98
N THR A 64 5.02 9.53 -10.45
CA THR A 64 4.54 8.38 -11.23
C THR A 64 3.03 8.57 -11.41
N LEU A 65 2.46 8.02 -12.49
CA LEU A 65 1.02 8.13 -12.74
C LEU A 65 0.19 7.54 -11.58
N GLY A 66 0.75 6.61 -10.80
CA GLY A 66 0.13 6.08 -9.59
C GLY A 66 -0.02 7.12 -8.49
N LYS A 67 0.98 7.99 -8.29
CA LYS A 67 0.88 9.13 -7.37
C LYS A 67 -0.15 10.15 -7.85
N GLU A 68 -0.13 10.50 -9.14
CA GLU A 68 -1.11 11.42 -9.72
C GLU A 68 -2.54 10.89 -9.57
N PHE A 69 -2.74 9.60 -9.85
CA PHE A 69 -4.02 8.94 -9.64
C PHE A 69 -4.47 9.04 -8.17
N ALA A 70 -3.59 8.71 -7.22
CA ALA A 70 -3.91 8.79 -5.80
C ALA A 70 -4.30 10.20 -5.34
N GLU A 71 -3.57 11.23 -5.78
CA GLU A 71 -3.83 12.63 -5.44
C GLU A 71 -5.12 13.15 -6.08
N SER A 72 -5.50 12.59 -7.24
CA SER A 72 -6.73 12.90 -7.95
C SER A 72 -7.97 12.18 -7.36
N LEU A 73 -7.76 11.15 -6.53
CA LEU A 73 -8.81 10.29 -6.00
C LEU A 73 -9.29 10.79 -4.64
N VAL A 74 -10.53 11.28 -4.59
CA VAL A 74 -11.15 11.73 -3.33
C VAL A 74 -12.05 10.62 -2.81
N LEU A 75 -11.54 9.90 -1.81
CA LEU A 75 -12.26 8.85 -1.10
C LEU A 75 -12.93 9.40 0.16
N LEU A 76 -14.17 8.99 0.37
CA LEU A 76 -14.94 9.35 1.56
C LEU A 76 -15.46 8.07 2.24
N PRO A 77 -15.58 8.04 3.58
CA PRO A 77 -16.07 6.86 4.27
C PRO A 77 -17.51 6.56 3.85
N ASP A 78 -17.79 5.31 3.47
CA ASP A 78 -19.16 4.89 3.16
C ASP A 78 -19.88 4.48 4.44
N ALA A 79 -20.78 5.36 4.91
CA ALA A 79 -21.63 5.09 6.07
C ALA A 79 -22.77 4.08 5.76
N ALA A 80 -23.03 3.77 4.49
CA ALA A 80 -24.19 3.00 4.02
C ALA A 80 -23.85 1.60 3.50
N SER A 81 -22.57 1.25 3.34
CA SER A 81 -22.16 -0.09 2.88
C SER A 81 -22.53 -1.17 3.91
N LYS A 82 -23.52 -2.01 3.54
CA LYS A 82 -23.81 -3.28 4.21
C LYS A 82 -22.66 -4.30 4.11
N ALA A 83 -21.65 -4.04 3.27
CA ALA A 83 -20.47 -4.89 3.10
C ALA A 83 -19.37 -4.59 4.13
N GLY A 84 -19.47 -3.48 4.87
CA GLY A 84 -18.49 -3.08 5.86
C GLY A 84 -17.21 -2.52 5.22
N LYS A 85 -16.73 -1.39 5.77
CA LYS A 85 -15.39 -0.83 5.57
C LYS A 85 -14.97 -0.57 4.10
N GLY A 86 -15.83 0.07 3.32
CA GLY A 86 -15.47 0.60 2.01
C GLY A 86 -15.39 2.12 2.00
N PHE A 87 -14.72 2.67 0.99
CA PHE A 87 -14.66 4.10 0.74
C PHE A 87 -15.25 4.44 -0.61
N TRP A 88 -16.18 5.37 -0.64
CA TRP A 88 -16.84 5.80 -1.86
C TRP A 88 -16.01 6.83 -2.61
N ILE A 89 -15.93 6.67 -3.92
CA ILE A 89 -15.30 7.63 -4.83
C ILE A 89 -16.22 8.85 -4.93
N SER A 90 -15.75 9.98 -4.40
CA SER A 90 -16.49 11.23 -4.38
C SER A 90 -16.53 11.90 -5.76
N ALA A 91 -17.55 12.75 -5.97
CA ALA A 91 -17.67 13.60 -7.15
C ALA A 91 -16.57 14.68 -7.24
N LYS A 92 -15.77 14.85 -6.19
CA LYS A 92 -14.58 15.74 -6.18
C LYS A 92 -13.33 15.10 -6.80
N SER A 93 -13.37 13.81 -7.08
CA SER A 93 -12.25 13.13 -7.75
C SER A 93 -12.14 13.59 -9.21
N ASP A 94 -10.94 13.51 -9.78
CA ASP A 94 -10.72 13.88 -11.18
C ASP A 94 -11.43 12.89 -12.13
N PRO A 95 -12.39 13.38 -12.95
CA PRO A 95 -13.16 12.51 -13.84
C PRO A 95 -12.30 11.85 -14.94
N ASP A 96 -11.26 12.53 -15.44
CA ASP A 96 -10.42 12.02 -16.52
C ASP A 96 -9.54 10.87 -16.01
N MET A 97 -9.00 11.01 -14.79
CA MET A 97 -8.26 9.93 -14.12
C MET A 97 -9.15 8.72 -13.84
N LEU A 98 -10.37 8.94 -13.35
CA LEU A 98 -11.32 7.84 -13.13
C LEU A 98 -11.65 7.12 -14.45
N VAL A 99 -11.87 7.84 -15.55
CA VAL A 99 -12.18 7.25 -16.86
C VAL A 99 -11.01 6.43 -17.39
N ARG A 100 -9.76 6.92 -17.26
CA ARG A 100 -8.55 6.17 -17.67
C ARG A 100 -8.48 4.80 -17.00
N HIS A 101 -8.84 4.72 -15.73
CA HIS A 101 -8.87 3.49 -14.93
C HIS A 101 -10.24 2.77 -14.94
N LYS A 102 -11.18 3.26 -15.77
CA LYS A 102 -12.59 2.83 -15.91
C LYS A 102 -13.37 2.72 -14.58
N LEU A 103 -12.98 3.55 -13.63
CA LEU A 103 -13.67 3.83 -12.37
C LEU A 103 -14.74 4.90 -12.56
N ARG A 104 -15.62 5.04 -11.57
CA ARG A 104 -16.72 6.01 -11.59
C ARG A 104 -16.95 6.58 -10.20
N THR A 105 -17.39 7.84 -10.16
CA THR A 105 -18.00 8.42 -8.98
C THR A 105 -19.12 7.52 -8.46
N GLY A 106 -19.15 7.28 -7.15
CA GLY A 106 -20.11 6.41 -6.49
C GLY A 106 -19.69 4.94 -6.42
N ASP A 107 -18.62 4.52 -7.10
CA ASP A 107 -18.00 3.23 -6.81
C ASP A 107 -17.49 3.20 -5.35
N ILE A 108 -17.53 2.04 -4.72
CA ILE A 108 -17.03 1.85 -3.35
C ILE A 108 -15.81 0.95 -3.40
N ILE A 109 -14.63 1.46 -3.07
CA ILE A 109 -13.40 0.66 -2.99
C ILE A 109 -13.36 -0.06 -1.63
N LEU A 110 -13.15 -1.37 -1.65
CA LEU A 110 -13.08 -2.22 -0.46
C LEU A 110 -11.63 -2.47 -0.04
N ASP A 111 -10.81 -2.86 -1.02
CA ASP A 111 -9.40 -3.18 -0.81
C ASP A 111 -8.56 -2.80 -2.03
N MET A 112 -7.26 -2.66 -1.76
CA MET A 112 -6.21 -2.50 -2.77
C MET A 112 -5.10 -3.50 -2.44
N ASP A 113 -4.77 -4.36 -3.40
CA ASP A 113 -3.90 -5.55 -3.29
C ASP A 113 -4.33 -6.51 -2.17
N GLY A 114 -5.64 -6.72 -2.03
CA GLY A 114 -6.21 -7.61 -1.00
C GLY A 114 -6.06 -7.08 0.43
N ARG A 115 -5.50 -5.89 0.61
CA ARG A 115 -5.43 -5.19 1.89
C ARG A 115 -6.60 -4.22 2.00
N PRO A 116 -7.42 -4.26 3.07
CA PRO A 116 -8.50 -3.30 3.26
C PRO A 116 -7.99 -1.86 3.28
N LEU A 117 -8.86 -0.92 2.95
CA LEU A 117 -8.61 0.50 3.16
C LEU A 117 -9.02 0.90 4.57
N ASP A 118 -8.26 1.82 5.16
CA ASP A 118 -8.60 2.57 6.36
C ASP A 118 -8.20 4.04 6.18
N ALA A 119 -8.53 4.89 7.14
CA ALA A 119 -8.29 6.33 7.04
C ALA A 119 -6.79 6.67 6.93
N ASP A 120 -5.94 5.93 7.65
CA ASP A 120 -4.49 6.17 7.67
C ASP A 120 -3.88 5.79 6.32
N ARG A 121 -4.27 4.64 5.77
CA ARG A 121 -3.82 4.19 4.46
C ARG A 121 -4.27 5.11 3.33
N ILE A 122 -5.48 5.68 3.40
CA ILE A 122 -5.94 6.67 2.42
C ILE A 122 -5.04 7.90 2.41
N GLY A 123 -4.63 8.38 3.58
CA GLY A 123 -3.65 9.47 3.68
C GLY A 123 -2.29 9.12 3.09
N ALA A 124 -1.93 7.83 3.07
CA ALA A 124 -0.67 7.32 2.52
C ALA A 124 -0.73 6.88 1.04
N LEU A 125 -1.90 6.91 0.39
CA LEU A 125 -2.08 6.35 -0.97
C LEU A 125 -1.14 6.98 -2.01
N GLY A 126 -0.88 8.28 -1.92
CA GLY A 126 0.06 8.95 -2.83
C GLY A 126 1.49 8.40 -2.74
N GLY A 127 1.92 8.00 -1.55
CA GLY A 127 3.19 7.33 -1.34
C GLY A 127 3.16 5.86 -1.77
N GLU A 128 2.08 5.13 -1.47
CA GLU A 128 1.93 3.73 -1.84
C GLU A 128 1.88 3.54 -3.36
N LEU A 129 0.91 4.17 -4.03
CA LEU A 129 0.73 4.04 -5.47
C LEU A 129 1.85 4.75 -6.25
N GLY A 130 2.52 5.71 -5.62
CA GLY A 130 3.68 6.39 -6.20
C GLY A 130 4.86 5.47 -6.49
N MET A 131 4.94 4.31 -5.84
CA MET A 131 6.04 3.34 -5.96
C MET A 131 5.67 2.10 -6.79
N LEU A 132 4.44 2.04 -7.30
CA LEU A 132 3.89 0.85 -7.96
C LEU A 132 3.58 1.14 -9.43
N ASP A 133 3.88 0.17 -10.29
CA ASP A 133 3.48 0.20 -11.71
C ASP A 133 2.02 -0.24 -11.89
N ASP A 134 1.50 -1.06 -10.98
CA ASP A 134 0.13 -1.53 -10.98
C ASP A 134 -0.42 -1.76 -9.56
N VAL A 135 -1.74 -1.81 -9.45
CA VAL A 135 -2.46 -2.13 -8.21
C VAL A 135 -3.76 -2.86 -8.53
N GLU A 136 -4.03 -3.99 -7.87
CA GLU A 136 -5.33 -4.64 -7.95
C GLU A 136 -6.29 -3.95 -6.97
N ILE A 137 -7.46 -3.54 -7.44
CA ILE A 137 -8.51 -3.01 -6.58
C ILE A 137 -9.73 -3.92 -6.58
N THR A 138 -10.36 -4.06 -5.42
CA THR A 138 -11.68 -4.65 -5.28
C THR A 138 -12.68 -3.55 -4.96
N PHE A 139 -13.75 -3.44 -5.75
CA PHE A 139 -14.74 -2.38 -5.60
C PHE A 139 -16.17 -2.87 -5.84
N VAL A 140 -17.15 -2.13 -5.32
CA VAL A 140 -18.58 -2.37 -5.53
C VAL A 140 -19.13 -1.35 -6.51
N ARG A 141 -19.86 -1.83 -7.52
CA ARG A 141 -20.67 -1.01 -8.43
C ARG A 141 -21.99 -1.72 -8.67
N ASP A 142 -23.10 -0.99 -8.58
CA ASP A 142 -24.45 -1.54 -8.78
C ASP A 142 -24.71 -2.81 -7.94
N HIS A 143 -24.27 -2.79 -6.68
CA HIS A 143 -24.34 -3.92 -5.73
C HIS A 143 -23.54 -5.18 -6.13
N GLN A 144 -22.66 -5.09 -7.12
CA GLN A 144 -21.77 -6.18 -7.53
C GLN A 144 -20.34 -5.89 -7.12
N VAL A 145 -19.69 -6.86 -6.48
CA VAL A 145 -18.26 -6.83 -6.22
C VAL A 145 -17.50 -7.13 -7.52
N ARG A 146 -16.52 -6.30 -7.84
CA ARG A 146 -15.69 -6.37 -9.03
C ARG A 146 -14.23 -6.21 -8.64
N LYS A 147 -13.36 -6.82 -9.44
CA LYS A 147 -11.91 -6.64 -9.34
C LYS A 147 -11.38 -5.96 -10.58
N ARG A 148 -10.29 -5.20 -10.43
CA ARG A 148 -9.58 -4.61 -11.56
C ARG A 148 -8.13 -4.34 -11.24
N LEU A 149 -7.26 -4.61 -12.20
CA LEU A 149 -5.90 -4.11 -12.22
C LEU A 149 -5.87 -2.67 -12.76
N LEU A 150 -5.34 -1.75 -11.98
CA LEU A 150 -4.97 -0.40 -12.42
C LEU A 150 -3.49 -0.44 -12.79
N THR A 151 -3.13 0.24 -13.88
CA THR A 151 -1.77 0.21 -14.43
C THR A 151 -1.34 1.65 -14.70
N PHE A 152 -0.13 2.01 -14.30
CA PHE A 152 0.40 3.38 -14.20
C PHE A 152 1.64 3.63 -15.07
N ASN A 153 1.98 2.70 -15.96
CA ASN A 153 3.10 2.82 -16.89
C ASN A 153 2.58 3.09 -18.32
N GLU A 154 2.13 4.32 -18.57
CA GLU A 154 1.84 4.82 -19.93
C GLU A 154 2.95 5.73 -20.44
#